data_AF-A0A356SF79-F1
#
_entry.id   AF-A0A356SF79-F1
#
_cell.length_a   1.000
_cell.length_b   1.000
_cell.length_c   1.000
_cell.angle_alpha   90.00
_cell.angle_beta   90.00
_cell.angle_gamma   90.00
#
_symmetry.space_group_name_H-M   'P 1'
#
loop_
_entity.id
_entity.type
_entity.pdbx_description
1 polymer ?
#
loop_
_entity_poly.entity_id
_entity_poly.type
_entity_poly.pdbx_seq_one_letter_code
_entity_poly.pdbx_strand_id
1 'polypeptide(L)' 'MAMGVMLGLLGCSQQPTCSVADGDFGAASAGCLVVNEGDLLLVRIMGGKFGPPGGSVDSGESAQ' A
#
# COMPACT_ATOMS: atom_id res chain seq x y z
N MET A 1 -22.34 -14.24 36.88
CA MET A 1 -22.94 -13.52 35.73
C MET A 1 -22.61 -12.05 35.95
N ALA A 2 -21.83 -11.33 35.16
CA ALA A 2 -21.70 -11.35 33.72
C ALA A 2 -20.23 -11.34 33.29
N MET A 3 -19.91 -12.20 32.33
CA MET A 3 -18.64 -12.23 31.62
C MET A 3 -18.71 -11.12 30.57
N GLY A 4 -17.97 -10.03 30.78
CA GLY A 4 -17.92 -8.89 29.87
C GLY A 4 -17.28 -9.30 28.54
N VAL A 5 -18.01 -9.09 27.45
CA VAL A 5 -17.58 -9.34 26.08
C VAL A 5 -16.45 -8.36 25.73
N MET A 6 -15.20 -8.77 25.91
CA MET A 6 -14.02 -8.13 25.32
C MET A 6 -13.77 -8.73 23.93
N LEU A 7 -14.63 -8.36 22.98
CA LEU A 7 -14.55 -8.80 21.59
C LEU A 7 -13.40 -8.04 20.88
N GLY A 8 -12.22 -8.67 20.88
CA GLY A 8 -11.20 -8.65 19.83
C GLY A 8 -10.89 -7.32 19.12
N LEU A 9 -9.95 -6.54 19.65
CA LEU A 9 -9.06 -5.70 18.84
C LEU A 9 -7.73 -6.43 18.58
N LEU A 10 -7.80 -7.66 18.04
CA LEU A 10 -6.64 -8.33 17.45
C LEU A 10 -6.42 -7.72 16.05
N GLY A 11 -6.01 -6.45 16.01
CA GLY A 11 -5.48 -5.85 14.79
C GLY A 11 -4.23 -6.61 14.36
N CYS A 12 -4.12 -6.91 13.06
CA CYS A 12 -3.07 -7.72 12.46
C CYS A 12 -1.66 -7.33 12.97
N SER A 13 -0.98 -8.26 13.63
CA SER A 13 0.34 -8.05 14.25
C SER A 13 1.52 -8.25 13.29
N GLN A 14 1.27 -8.59 12.03
CA GLN A 14 2.30 -8.96 11.07
C GLN A 14 2.07 -8.29 9.72
N GLN A 15 3.02 -7.45 9.31
CA GLN A 15 3.18 -6.99 7.94
C GLN A 15 3.34 -8.24 7.04
N PRO A 16 2.63 -8.36 5.91
CA PRO A 16 2.88 -9.46 4.97
C PRO A 16 4.34 -9.45 4.52
N THR A 17 4.89 -10.62 4.25
CA THR A 17 6.24 -10.77 3.72
C THR A 17 6.34 -10.07 2.36
N CYS A 18 6.93 -8.88 2.34
CA CYS A 18 7.31 -8.21 1.10
C CYS A 18 8.39 -9.02 0.41
N SER A 19 8.24 -9.24 -0.91
CA SER A 19 9.23 -10.01 -1.70
C SER A 19 10.59 -9.31 -1.81
N VAL A 20 10.66 -8.03 -1.41
CA VAL A 20 11.87 -7.22 -1.33
C VAL A 20 11.90 -6.50 0.01
N ALA A 21 12.98 -6.69 0.77
CA ALA A 21 13.34 -5.78 1.85
C ALA A 21 14.20 -4.70 1.21
N ASP A 22 13.78 -3.44 1.35
CA ASP A 22 14.41 -2.21 0.88
C ASP A 22 15.91 -2.37 0.57
N GLY A 23 16.24 -2.29 -0.73
CA GLY A 23 17.58 -1.92 -1.15
C GLY A 23 17.55 -0.41 -1.33
N ASP A 24 18.31 0.31 -0.51
CA ASP A 24 18.57 1.75 -0.57
C ASP A 24 19.21 2.15 -1.91
N PHE A 25 18.41 2.07 -2.96
CA PHE A 25 18.71 2.49 -4.31
C PHE A 25 17.46 3.22 -4.76
N GLY A 26 17.42 4.54 -4.49
CA GLY A 26 16.26 5.41 -4.72
C GLY A 26 15.40 4.95 -5.89
N ALA A 27 14.19 4.51 -5.58
CA ALA A 27 13.27 4.02 -6.58
C ALA A 27 12.92 5.17 -7.54
N ALA A 28 13.24 5.01 -8.83
CA ALA A 28 12.97 6.03 -9.85
C ALA A 28 11.47 6.31 -10.05
N SER A 29 10.60 5.46 -9.50
CA SER A 29 9.16 5.57 -9.58
C SER A 29 8.48 5.06 -8.31
N ALA A 30 7.41 5.74 -7.89
CA ALA A 30 6.54 5.33 -6.81
C ALA A 30 5.20 4.80 -7.36
N GLY A 31 4.69 3.71 -6.78
CA GLY A 31 3.37 3.17 -7.06
C GLY A 31 2.59 3.00 -5.75
N CYS A 32 1.37 3.52 -5.69
CA CYS A 32 0.58 3.54 -4.46
C CYS A 32 -0.69 2.71 -4.63
N LEU A 33 -0.86 1.68 -3.79
CA LEU A 33 -2.11 0.95 -3.70
C LEU A 33 -3.07 1.68 -2.76
N VAL A 34 -4.01 2.45 -3.32
CA VAL A 34 -4.96 3.23 -2.54
C VAL A 34 -6.23 2.41 -2.30
N VAL A 35 -6.53 2.18 -1.02
CA VAL A 35 -7.74 1.48 -0.55
C VAL A 35 -8.66 2.50 0.14
N ASN A 36 -9.92 2.59 -0.28
CA ASN A 36 -10.94 3.40 0.39
C ASN A 36 -12.21 2.56 0.59
N GLU A 37 -12.61 2.36 1.84
CA GLU A 37 -13.85 1.62 2.18
C GLU A 37 -13.94 0.21 1.58
N GLY A 38 -12.80 -0.44 1.35
CA GLY A 38 -12.70 -1.76 0.73
C GLY A 38 -12.58 -1.73 -0.80
N ASP A 39 -12.72 -0.56 -1.41
CA ASP A 39 -12.53 -0.36 -2.84
C ASP A 39 -11.08 0.02 -3.17
N LEU A 40 -10.63 -0.37 -4.37
CA LEU A 40 -9.31 -0.04 -4.90
C LEU A 40 -9.42 1.07 -5.94
N LEU A 41 -8.62 2.13 -5.75
CA LEU A 41 -8.46 3.15 -6.79
C LEU A 41 -7.50 2.64 -7.85
N LEU A 42 -8.01 2.49 -9.07
CA LEU A 42 -7.22 2.14 -10.25
C LEU A 42 -7.33 3.25 -11.30
N VAL A 43 -6.22 3.48 -12.00
CA VAL A 43 -6.15 4.39 -13.13
C VAL A 43 -5.98 3.61 -14.43
N ARG A 44 -6.52 4.13 -15.53
CA ARG A 44 -6.26 3.56 -16.85
C ARG A 44 -4.86 3.97 -17.30
N ILE A 45 -3.99 2.98 -17.50
CA ILE A 45 -2.64 3.19 -17.99
C ILE A 45 -2.59 3.15 -19.53
N MET A 46 -1.55 3.77 -20.09
CA MET A 46 -1.24 3.67 -21.52
C MET A 46 -1.19 2.18 -21.92
N GLY A 47 -1.91 1.81 -22.99
CA GLY A 47 -2.13 0.40 -23.36
C GLY A 47 -3.47 -0.17 -22.87
N GLY A 48 -4.33 0.64 -22.24
CA GLY A 48 -5.73 0.33 -21.99
C GLY A 48 -6.00 -0.54 -20.76
N LYS A 49 -4.94 -1.00 -20.06
CA LYS A 49 -5.05 -1.75 -18.81
C LYS A 49 -5.34 -0.83 -17.63
N PHE A 50 -5.73 -1.41 -16.50
CA PHE A 50 -5.87 -0.72 -15.23
C PHE A 50 -4.74 -1.11 -14.28
N GLY A 51 -4.22 -0.14 -13.55
CA GLY A 51 -3.17 -0.34 -12.55
C GLY A 51 -3.29 0.66 -11.41
N PRO A 52 -2.52 0.48 -10.32
CA PRO A 52 -2.47 1.45 -9.23
C PRO A 52 -1.93 2.80 -9.73
N PRO A 53 -2.36 3.92 -9.13
CA PRO A 53 -1.75 5.22 -9.40
C PRO A 53 -0.25 5.21 -9.04
N GLY A 54 0.54 5.99 -9.77
CA GLY A 54 1.97 6.10 -9.57
C GLY A 54 2.58 7.20 -10.42
N GLY A 55 3.88 7.41 -10.24
CA GLY A 55 4.63 8.48 -10.89
C GLY A 55 6.14 8.31 -10.76
N SER A 56 6.88 9.21 -11.38
CA SER A 56 8.32 9.36 -11.17
C SER A 56 8.60 10.09 -9.86
N VAL A 57 9.80 9.88 -9.32
CA VAL A 57 10.30 10.61 -8.15
C VAL A 57 11.27 11.68 -8.64
N ASP A 58 11.05 12.94 -8.27
CA ASP A 58 11.97 14.02 -8.61
C ASP A 58 13.15 14.12 -7.64
N SER A 59 14.16 14.89 -8.02
CA SER A 59 15.36 15.08 -7.19
C SER A 59 15.00 15.76 -5.86
N GLY A 60 15.27 15.07 -4.76
CA GLY A 60 14.95 15.54 -3.41
C GLY A 60 13.57 15.12 -2.92
N GLU A 61 12.80 14.36 -3.71
CA GLU A 61 11.56 13.74 -3.27
C GLU A 61 11.80 12.31 -2.75
N SER A 62 10.97 11.90 -1.80
CA SER A 62 10.95 10.53 -1.28
C SER A 62 9.98 9.68 -2.11
N ALA A 63 10.35 8.44 -2.39
CA ALA A 63 9.52 7.49 -3.12
C ALA A 63 8.42 6.81 -2.26
N GLN A 64 8.21 7.28 -1.03
CA GLN A 64 7.44 6.62 0.04
C GLN A 64 6.13 7.36 0.34
#